data_AF-A0A5B0FHW4-F1
#
_entry.id   AF-A0A5B0FHW4-F1
#
_cell.length_a   1.000
_cell.length_b   1.000
_cell.length_c   1.000
_cell.angle_alpha   90.00
_cell.angle_beta   90.00
_cell.angle_gamma   90.00
#
_symmetry.space_group_name_H-M   'P 1'
#
loop_
_entity.id
_entity.type
_entity.pdbx_description
1 polymer ?
#
loop_
_entity_poly.entity_id
_entity_poly.type
_entity_poly.pdbx_seq_one_letter_code
_entity_poly.pdbx_strand_id
1 'polypeptide(L)'
;MKKTMNVWVAGAAILIGSMVSSCNSQADKDRKELANAEEEALETAKKTTEEVSGDSSKEEMSEAKEDLLDANAKLSEKQQEYLTSLKERETKIQERITKLDEKISSANDNSKKRLTEKKDKFTKERDLLQANILEMQKPMEDKRLETVQKEIQQRVVAIDKELSQQD
;
A
#
# COMPACT_ATOMS: atom_id res chain seq x y z
N MET A 1 15.49 38.87 -17.07
CA MET A 1 14.40 38.90 -16.08
C MET A 1 14.27 37.50 -15.50
N LYS A 2 14.75 37.28 -14.26
CA LYS A 2 14.71 35.97 -13.60
C LYS A 2 13.35 35.82 -12.92
N LYS A 3 12.57 34.79 -13.30
CA LYS A 3 11.33 34.42 -12.61
C LYS A 3 11.68 33.43 -11.51
N THR A 4 11.60 33.86 -10.27
CA THR A 4 11.67 32.99 -9.08
C THR A 4 10.32 32.28 -8.94
N MET A 5 10.27 30.99 -9.27
CA MET A 5 9.13 30.14 -8.93
C MET A 5 9.25 29.73 -7.46
N ASN A 6 8.37 30.29 -6.64
CA ASN A 6 8.12 29.80 -5.29
C ASN A 6 7.45 28.43 -5.38
N VAL A 7 8.17 27.36 -5.06
CA VAL A 7 7.57 26.04 -4.84
C VAL A 7 7.12 25.98 -3.38
N TRP A 8 5.80 25.91 -3.20
CA TRP A 8 5.14 25.75 -1.93
C TRP A 8 5.26 24.28 -1.48
N VAL A 9 6.03 24.00 -0.42
CA VAL A 9 6.08 22.66 0.19
C VAL A 9 5.00 22.60 1.27
N ALA A 10 3.86 22.00 0.93
CA ALA A 10 2.83 21.67 1.90
C ALA A 10 3.27 20.42 2.70
N GLY A 11 3.88 20.64 3.87
CA GLY A 11 4.21 19.58 4.81
C GLY A 11 2.93 18.99 5.43
N ALA A 12 2.45 17.87 4.89
CA ALA A 12 1.34 17.12 5.47
C ALA A 12 1.88 16.25 6.63
N ALA A 13 1.58 16.66 7.87
CA ALA A 13 1.79 15.83 9.05
C ALA A 13 0.84 14.62 9.01
N ILE A 14 1.38 13.41 8.93
CA ILE A 14 0.61 12.17 8.91
C ILE A 14 0.51 11.62 10.34
N LEU A 15 -0.71 11.65 10.87
CA LEU A 15 -1.07 11.07 12.16
C LEU A 15 -0.99 9.54 12.09
N ILE A 16 -0.20 8.98 13.01
CA ILE A 16 0.03 7.56 13.21
C ILE A 16 -1.28 6.91 13.69
N GLY A 17 -1.99 6.26 12.76
CA GLY A 17 -3.13 5.40 13.02
C GLY A 17 -2.67 4.08 13.62
N SER A 18 -2.58 4.05 14.95
CA SER A 18 -2.32 2.85 15.73
C SER A 18 -3.54 1.92 15.77
N MET A 19 -3.23 0.62 15.96
CA MET A 19 -4.10 -0.49 16.37
C MET A 19 -4.80 -1.27 15.24
N VAL A 20 -4.30 -2.49 14.96
CA VAL A 20 -4.96 -3.72 15.44
C VAL A 20 -3.88 -4.78 15.68
N SER A 21 -3.67 -5.13 16.95
CA SER A 21 -2.85 -6.27 17.35
C SER A 21 -3.63 -7.57 17.08
N SER A 22 -3.28 -8.29 16.02
CA SER A 22 -3.60 -9.71 15.87
C SER A 22 -2.31 -10.45 15.54
N CYS A 23 -1.96 -11.43 16.36
CA CYS A 23 -0.69 -12.11 16.31
C CYS A 23 -0.54 -13.00 15.06
N ASN A 24 0.58 -12.83 14.36
CA ASN A 24 1.28 -13.84 13.57
C ASN A 24 0.58 -14.37 12.30
N SER A 25 -0.11 -13.52 11.54
CA SER A 25 -0.56 -13.88 10.19
C SER A 25 0.39 -13.33 9.12
N GLN A 26 0.63 -14.07 8.04
CA GLN A 26 1.43 -13.65 6.89
C GLN A 26 0.99 -12.26 6.37
N ALA A 27 -0.31 -12.00 6.37
CA ALA A 27 -0.88 -10.70 5.97
C ALA A 27 -0.43 -9.53 6.86
N ASP A 28 -0.16 -9.76 8.16
CA ASP A 28 0.36 -8.69 9.05
C ASP A 28 1.82 -8.38 8.75
N LYS A 29 2.60 -9.42 8.38
CA LYS A 29 3.97 -9.26 7.91
C LYS A 29 3.99 -8.50 6.59
N ASP A 30 3.20 -8.91 5.61
CA ASP A 30 3.12 -8.27 4.30
C ASP A 30 2.63 -6.81 4.41
N ARG A 31 1.67 -6.54 5.31
CA ARG A 31 1.23 -5.17 5.61
C ARG A 31 2.36 -4.31 6.17
N LYS A 32 3.18 -4.87 7.07
CA LYS A 32 4.33 -4.16 7.63
C LYS A 32 5.39 -3.91 6.56
N GLU A 33 5.64 -4.87 5.68
CA GLU A 33 6.56 -4.70 4.56
C GLU A 33 6.06 -3.64 3.57
N LEU A 34 4.76 -3.59 3.28
CA LEU A 34 4.15 -2.53 2.49
C LEU A 34 4.33 -1.16 3.15
N ALA A 35 4.04 -1.04 4.45
CA ALA A 35 4.20 0.22 5.18
C ALA A 35 5.67 0.70 5.21
N ASN A 36 6.62 -0.23 5.34
CA ASN A 36 8.04 0.09 5.26
C ASN A 36 8.44 0.55 3.85
N ALA A 37 7.91 -0.09 2.80
CA ALA A 37 8.16 0.32 1.42
C ALA A 37 7.56 1.70 1.11
N GLU A 38 6.39 2.03 1.67
CA GLU A 38 5.82 3.38 1.61
C GLU A 38 6.74 4.42 2.27
N GLU A 39 7.31 4.09 3.43
CA GLU A 39 8.22 4.97 4.17
C GLU A 39 9.54 5.16 3.43
N GLU A 40 10.16 4.09 2.92
CA GLU A 40 11.38 4.13 2.10
C GLU A 40 11.14 4.96 0.84
N ALA A 41 10.01 4.75 0.14
CA ALA A 41 9.69 5.51 -1.06
C ALA A 41 9.47 7.00 -0.80
N LEU A 42 8.88 7.35 0.35
CA LEU A 42 8.77 8.75 0.81
C LEU A 42 10.11 9.34 1.20
N GLU A 43 10.98 8.57 1.85
CA GLU A 43 12.32 9.02 2.23
C GLU A 43 13.18 9.27 0.99
N THR A 44 13.18 8.35 0.02
CA THR A 44 13.83 8.52 -1.28
C THR A 44 13.29 9.74 -2.00
N ALA A 45 11.96 9.95 -2.00
CA ALA A 45 11.35 11.13 -2.59
C ALA A 45 11.80 12.44 -1.91
N LYS A 46 11.95 12.44 -0.59
CA LYS A 46 12.47 13.60 0.16
C LYS A 46 13.93 13.84 -0.16
N LYS A 47 14.77 12.80 -0.06
CA LYS A 47 16.22 12.85 -0.33
C LYS A 47 16.51 13.38 -1.73
N THR A 48 15.80 12.90 -2.74
CA THR A 48 15.93 13.40 -4.11
C THR A 48 15.48 14.86 -4.27
N THR A 49 14.56 15.38 -3.45
CA THR A 49 14.31 16.85 -3.39
C THR A 49 15.53 17.63 -2.95
N GLU A 50 16.25 17.10 -1.97
CA GLU A 50 17.40 17.77 -1.37
C GLU A 50 18.63 17.67 -2.29
N GLU A 51 18.79 16.52 -2.95
CA GLU A 51 19.91 16.22 -3.84
C GLU A 51 19.75 16.83 -5.23
N VAL A 52 18.52 17.03 -5.74
CA VAL A 52 18.25 17.68 -7.04
C VAL A 52 18.02 19.19 -6.88
N SER A 53 18.86 19.85 -6.09
CA SER A 53 18.83 21.32 -5.96
C SER A 53 19.42 21.98 -7.22
N GLY A 54 19.21 23.30 -7.41
CA GLY A 54 19.49 23.99 -8.68
C GLY A 54 20.94 23.99 -9.21
N ASP A 55 21.89 23.37 -8.50
CA ASP A 55 23.29 23.19 -8.91
C ASP A 55 23.65 21.72 -9.22
N SER A 56 22.68 20.79 -9.17
CA SER A 56 22.94 19.36 -9.40
C SER A 56 23.35 19.07 -10.84
N SER A 57 24.29 18.15 -10.98
CA SER A 57 24.77 17.64 -12.27
C SER A 57 23.73 16.76 -12.95
N LYS A 58 23.90 16.57 -14.27
CA LYS A 58 23.07 15.66 -15.08
C LYS A 58 23.14 14.23 -14.55
N GLU A 59 24.33 13.80 -14.11
CA GLU A 59 24.56 12.50 -13.51
C GLU A 59 23.79 12.33 -12.19
N GLU A 60 23.88 13.30 -11.26
CA GLU A 60 23.16 13.27 -9.98
C GLU A 60 21.63 13.26 -10.17
N MET A 61 21.12 14.03 -11.13
CA MET A 61 19.70 14.02 -11.48
C MET A 61 19.24 12.68 -12.08
N SER A 62 20.07 12.07 -12.93
CA SER A 62 19.76 10.76 -13.51
C SER A 62 19.76 9.66 -12.44
N GLU A 63 20.70 9.68 -11.51
CA GLU A 63 20.78 8.74 -10.38
C GLU A 63 19.56 8.92 -9.45
N ALA A 64 19.22 10.17 -9.10
CA ALA A 64 18.02 10.48 -8.33
C ALA A 64 16.72 9.98 -9.00
N LYS A 65 16.63 10.09 -10.33
CA LYS A 65 15.49 9.54 -11.08
C LYS A 65 15.44 8.01 -10.99
N GLU A 66 16.57 7.34 -11.12
CA GLU A 66 16.66 5.88 -11.03
C GLU A 66 16.23 5.40 -9.63
N ASP A 67 16.74 6.03 -8.57
CA ASP A 67 16.35 5.75 -7.19
C ASP A 67 14.83 5.90 -6.95
N LEU A 68 14.22 6.94 -7.50
CA LEU A 68 12.76 7.16 -7.44
C LEU A 68 11.97 6.06 -8.17
N LEU A 69 12.44 5.64 -9.34
CA LEU A 69 11.81 4.58 -10.12
C LEU A 69 11.91 3.23 -9.40
N ASP A 70 13.06 2.93 -8.83
CA ASP A 70 13.31 1.71 -8.05
C ASP A 70 12.44 1.67 -6.78
N ALA A 71 12.36 2.79 -6.06
CA ALA A 71 11.48 2.91 -4.90
C ALA A 71 10.00 2.69 -5.26
N ASN A 72 9.55 3.26 -6.38
CA ASN A 72 8.19 3.06 -6.86
C ASN A 72 7.91 1.63 -7.33
N ALA A 73 8.90 0.96 -7.94
CA ALA A 73 8.79 -0.43 -8.35
C ALA A 73 8.65 -1.35 -7.14
N LYS A 74 9.52 -1.18 -6.12
CA LYS A 74 9.43 -1.91 -4.84
C LYS A 74 8.08 -1.69 -4.15
N LEU A 75 7.60 -0.45 -4.09
CA LEU A 75 6.30 -0.12 -3.50
C LEU A 75 5.16 -0.87 -4.21
N SER A 76 5.20 -0.88 -5.54
CA SER A 76 4.20 -1.59 -6.37
C SER A 76 4.26 -3.10 -6.17
N GLU A 77 5.45 -3.68 -6.06
CA GLU A 77 5.65 -5.10 -5.76
C GLU A 77 5.07 -5.47 -4.40
N LYS A 78 5.41 -4.72 -3.34
CA LYS A 78 4.88 -4.95 -1.99
C LYS A 78 3.37 -4.79 -1.90
N GLN A 79 2.81 -3.88 -2.68
CA GLN A 79 1.36 -3.73 -2.79
C GLN A 79 0.71 -4.98 -3.40
N GLN A 80 1.30 -5.55 -4.45
CA GLN A 80 0.81 -6.77 -5.09
C GLN A 80 0.94 -7.99 -4.17
N GLU A 81 2.04 -8.11 -3.44
CA GLU A 81 2.24 -9.17 -2.44
C GLU A 81 1.18 -9.10 -1.34
N TYR A 82 0.94 -7.91 -0.78
CA TYR A 82 -0.09 -7.72 0.24
C TYR A 82 -1.50 -8.04 -0.29
N LEU A 83 -1.84 -7.57 -1.49
CA LEU A 83 -3.13 -7.89 -2.12
C LEU A 83 -3.29 -9.41 -2.33
N THR A 84 -2.22 -10.09 -2.72
CA THR A 84 -2.22 -11.54 -2.90
C THR A 84 -2.48 -12.26 -1.58
N SER A 85 -1.82 -11.85 -0.49
CA SER A 85 -2.02 -12.49 0.80
C SER A 85 -3.40 -12.24 1.41
N LEU A 86 -4.02 -11.08 1.14
CA LEU A 86 -5.42 -10.84 1.49
C LEU A 86 -6.35 -11.81 0.73
N LYS A 87 -6.15 -12.02 -0.57
CA LYS A 87 -6.94 -12.98 -1.38
C LYS A 87 -6.76 -14.43 -0.91
N GLU A 88 -5.55 -14.81 -0.52
CA GLU A 88 -5.31 -16.13 0.07
C GLU A 88 -6.06 -16.31 1.39
N ARG A 89 -6.06 -15.27 2.25
CA ARG A 89 -6.81 -15.28 3.51
C ARG A 89 -8.31 -15.39 3.25
N GLU A 90 -8.83 -14.67 2.25
CA GLU A 90 -10.23 -14.74 1.84
C GLU A 90 -10.61 -16.17 1.43
N THR A 91 -9.77 -16.79 0.60
CA THR A 91 -9.95 -18.19 0.17
C THR A 91 -9.99 -19.15 1.36
N LYS A 92 -9.05 -19.01 2.31
CA LYS A 92 -9.01 -19.82 3.55
C LYS A 92 -10.24 -19.62 4.42
N ILE A 93 -10.79 -18.40 4.51
CA ILE A 93 -12.03 -18.13 5.24
C ILE A 93 -13.21 -18.79 4.51
N GLN A 94 -13.28 -18.67 3.18
CA GLN A 94 -14.33 -19.28 2.38
C GLN A 94 -14.35 -20.81 2.53
N GLU A 95 -13.19 -21.47 2.53
CA GLU A 95 -13.10 -22.91 2.80
C GLU A 95 -13.62 -23.28 4.21
N ARG A 96 -13.33 -22.45 5.21
CA ARG A 96 -13.84 -22.66 6.58
C ARG A 96 -15.37 -22.52 6.64
N ILE A 97 -15.93 -21.57 5.89
CA ILE A 97 -17.38 -21.39 5.75
C ILE A 97 -17.99 -22.65 5.11
N THR A 98 -17.45 -23.14 3.99
CA THR A 98 -17.94 -24.35 3.33
C THR A 98 -17.92 -25.57 4.26
N LYS A 99 -16.81 -25.78 4.98
CA LYS A 99 -16.70 -26.86 5.98
C LYS A 99 -17.71 -26.72 7.12
N LEU A 100 -18.09 -25.50 7.50
CA LEU A 100 -19.13 -25.28 8.49
C LEU A 100 -20.51 -25.60 7.94
N ASP A 101 -20.79 -25.29 6.68
CA ASP A 101 -22.06 -25.63 6.03
C ASP A 101 -22.31 -27.13 5.95
N GLU A 102 -21.27 -27.91 5.61
CA GLU A 102 -21.33 -29.38 5.64
C GLU A 102 -21.62 -29.92 7.05
N LYS A 103 -20.97 -29.35 8.07
CA LYS A 103 -21.17 -29.74 9.47
C LYS A 103 -22.54 -29.35 10.00
N ILE A 104 -23.05 -28.17 9.62
CA ILE A 104 -24.39 -27.69 9.98
C ILE A 104 -25.47 -28.62 9.43
N SER A 105 -25.28 -29.13 8.21
CA SER A 105 -26.23 -30.00 7.53
C SER A 105 -26.38 -31.37 8.21
N SER A 106 -25.36 -31.83 8.94
CA SER A 106 -25.32 -33.13 9.63
C SER A 106 -25.44 -33.02 11.16
N ALA A 107 -25.53 -31.80 11.71
CA ALA A 107 -25.53 -31.54 13.14
C ALA A 107 -26.93 -31.64 13.78
N ASN A 108 -26.96 -32.05 15.06
CA ASN A 108 -28.13 -31.91 15.92
C ASN A 108 -28.38 -30.45 16.34
N ASP A 109 -29.57 -30.12 16.84
CA ASP A 109 -30.01 -28.73 17.06
C ASP A 109 -29.06 -27.87 17.91
N ASN A 110 -28.49 -28.43 18.99
CA ASN A 110 -27.58 -27.68 19.85
C ASN A 110 -26.22 -27.41 19.17
N SER A 111 -25.71 -28.38 18.42
CA SER A 111 -24.47 -28.20 17.64
C SER A 111 -24.68 -27.28 16.44
N LYS A 112 -25.86 -27.35 15.83
CA LYS A 112 -26.27 -26.52 14.68
C LYS A 112 -26.19 -25.05 15.03
N LYS A 113 -26.77 -24.63 16.17
CA LYS A 113 -26.71 -23.24 16.64
C LYS A 113 -25.27 -22.73 16.79
N ARG A 114 -24.41 -23.50 17.47
CA ARG A 114 -22.99 -23.13 17.67
C ARG A 114 -22.21 -23.04 16.36
N LEU A 115 -22.47 -23.94 15.43
CA LEU A 115 -21.82 -23.94 14.12
C LEU A 115 -22.29 -22.78 13.25
N THR A 116 -23.58 -22.43 13.30
CA THR A 116 -24.14 -21.23 12.65
C THR A 116 -23.51 -19.96 13.20
N GLU A 117 -23.40 -19.79 14.52
CA GLU A 117 -22.74 -18.63 15.12
C GLU A 117 -21.27 -18.52 14.69
N LYS A 118 -20.58 -19.65 14.54
CA LYS A 118 -19.20 -19.68 14.04
C LYS A 118 -19.11 -19.33 12.55
N LYS A 119 -20.07 -19.79 11.74
CA LYS A 119 -20.19 -19.44 10.34
C LYS A 119 -20.39 -17.93 10.17
N ASP A 120 -21.34 -17.36 10.92
CA ASP A 120 -21.64 -15.92 10.87
C ASP A 120 -20.41 -15.06 11.19
N LYS A 121 -19.57 -15.49 12.14
CA LYS A 121 -18.30 -14.82 12.44
C LYS A 121 -17.34 -14.83 11.24
N PHE A 122 -17.17 -15.98 10.60
CA PHE A 122 -16.30 -16.07 9.41
C PHE A 122 -16.87 -15.34 8.21
N THR A 123 -18.20 -15.34 8.03
CA THR A 123 -18.86 -14.54 6.98
C THR A 123 -18.58 -13.06 7.18
N LYS A 124 -18.75 -12.53 8.40
CA LYS A 124 -18.40 -11.13 8.72
C LYS A 124 -16.92 -10.83 8.48
N GLU A 125 -16.02 -11.73 8.88
CA GLU A 125 -14.58 -11.56 8.64
C GLU A 125 -14.26 -11.51 7.14
N ARG A 126 -14.85 -12.41 6.34
CA ARG A 126 -14.71 -12.40 4.88
C ARG A 126 -15.24 -11.12 4.26
N ASP A 127 -16.41 -10.65 4.67
CA ASP A 127 -17.03 -9.46 4.10
C ASP A 127 -16.19 -8.20 4.39
N LEU A 128 -15.63 -8.09 5.60
CA LEU A 128 -14.66 -7.05 5.94
C LEU A 128 -13.37 -7.16 5.10
N LEU A 129 -12.87 -8.37 4.90
CA LEU A 129 -11.68 -8.61 4.08
C LEU A 129 -11.92 -8.25 2.61
N GLN A 130 -13.09 -8.59 2.06
CA GLN A 130 -13.50 -8.20 0.71
C GLN A 130 -13.61 -6.69 0.56
N ALA A 131 -14.17 -5.99 1.56
CA ALA A 131 -14.20 -4.53 1.55
C ALA A 131 -12.78 -3.95 1.50
N ASN A 132 -11.85 -4.46 2.30
CA ASN A 132 -10.44 -4.04 2.28
C ASN A 132 -9.76 -4.34 0.94
N ILE A 133 -9.99 -5.52 0.36
CA ILE A 133 -9.47 -5.89 -0.97
C ILE A 133 -10.01 -4.94 -2.04
N LEU A 134 -11.32 -4.64 -2.03
CA LEU A 134 -11.95 -3.73 -2.98
C LEU A 134 -11.43 -2.30 -2.83
N GLU A 135 -11.22 -1.83 -1.60
CA GLU A 135 -10.59 -0.54 -1.32
C GLU A 135 -9.17 -0.46 -1.91
N MET A 136 -8.39 -1.53 -1.79
CA MET A 136 -7.06 -1.64 -2.41
C MET A 136 -7.07 -1.81 -3.94
N GLN A 137 -8.13 -2.40 -4.52
CA GLN A 137 -8.25 -2.70 -5.95
C GLN A 137 -8.87 -1.58 -6.78
N LYS A 138 -9.68 -0.71 -6.17
CA LYS A 138 -10.06 0.54 -6.81
C LYS A 138 -8.80 1.29 -7.23
N PRO A 139 -8.82 2.08 -8.32
CA PRO A 139 -7.73 2.99 -8.63
C PRO A 139 -7.47 3.90 -7.43
N MET A 140 -6.48 3.49 -6.63
CA MET A 140 -5.90 4.02 -5.41
C MET A 140 -6.70 5.14 -4.71
N GLU A 141 -7.66 4.77 -3.86
CA GLU A 141 -8.26 5.70 -2.88
C GLU A 141 -7.59 5.61 -1.49
N ASP A 142 -6.59 4.74 -1.30
CA ASP A 142 -5.75 4.82 -0.12
C ASP A 142 -4.87 6.07 -0.24
N LYS A 143 -5.37 7.17 0.33
CA LYS A 143 -4.81 8.53 0.18
C LYS A 143 -3.31 8.58 0.38
N ARG A 144 -2.73 7.69 1.19
CA ARG A 144 -1.27 7.65 1.42
C ARG A 144 -0.53 7.09 0.22
N LEU A 145 -0.84 5.88 -0.23
CA LEU A 145 -0.20 5.25 -1.40
C LEU A 145 -0.38 6.09 -2.66
N GLU A 146 -1.58 6.62 -2.90
CA GLU A 146 -1.84 7.54 -4.02
C GLU A 146 -0.95 8.77 -3.93
N THR A 147 -0.81 9.37 -2.73
CA THR A 147 0.05 10.54 -2.53
C THR A 147 1.51 10.20 -2.79
N VAL A 148 2.03 9.08 -2.28
CA VAL A 148 3.43 8.68 -2.48
C VAL A 148 3.74 8.44 -3.96
N GLN A 149 2.94 7.61 -4.65
CA GLN A 149 3.19 7.31 -6.06
C GLN A 149 3.04 8.53 -6.96
N LYS A 150 2.05 9.38 -6.68
CA LYS A 150 1.85 10.64 -7.42
C LYS A 150 2.98 11.63 -7.16
N GLU A 151 3.45 11.73 -5.92
CA GLU A 151 4.59 12.57 -5.57
C GLU A 151 5.86 12.09 -6.29
N ILE A 152 6.13 10.78 -6.29
CA ILE A 152 7.25 10.19 -7.04
C ILE A 152 7.11 10.48 -8.54
N GLN A 153 5.94 10.25 -9.14
CA GLN A 153 5.73 10.54 -10.56
C GLN A 153 5.93 12.02 -10.90
N GLN A 154 5.41 12.93 -10.08
CA GLN A 154 5.60 14.37 -10.27
C GLN A 154 7.08 14.74 -10.22
N ARG A 155 7.85 14.11 -9.33
CA ARG A 155 9.30 14.33 -9.20
C ARG A 155 10.08 13.78 -10.39
N VAL A 156 9.77 12.56 -10.84
CA VAL A 156 10.36 11.99 -12.05
C VAL A 156 10.14 12.91 -13.26
N VAL A 157 8.92 13.45 -13.42
CA VAL A 157 8.60 14.39 -14.50
C VAL A 157 9.36 15.72 -14.34
N ALA A 158 9.54 16.21 -13.12
CA ALA A 158 10.32 17.42 -12.86
C ALA A 158 11.80 17.23 -13.23
N ILE A 159 12.39 16.10 -12.82
CA ILE A 159 13.77 15.74 -13.14
C ILE A 159 13.94 15.59 -14.67
N ASP A 160 13.03 14.89 -15.35
CA ASP A 160 13.07 14.76 -16.81
C ASP A 160 13.06 16.11 -17.53
N LYS A 161 12.27 17.05 -17.00
CA LYS A 161 12.20 18.40 -17.54
C LYS A 161 13.50 19.18 -17.33
N GLU A 162 14.20 19.00 -16.22
CA GLU A 162 15.49 19.65 -15.96
C GLU A 162 16.61 19.02 -16.79
N LEU A 163 16.66 17.69 -16.89
CA LEU A 163 17.59 16.96 -17.75
C LEU A 163 17.48 17.42 -19.22
N SER A 164 16.26 17.64 -19.72
CA SER A 164 16.02 18.12 -21.09
C SER A 164 16.46 19.56 -21.36
N GLN A 165 16.73 20.35 -20.32
CA GLN A 165 17.17 21.75 -20.43
C GLN A 165 18.69 21.92 -20.27
N GLN A 166 19.40 20.87 -19.89
CA GLN A 166 20.88 20.85 -19.79
C GLN A 166 21.56 20.35 -21.08
N ASP A 167 20.79 19.98 -22.10
CA ASP A 167 21.26 19.69 -23.48
C ASP A 167 21.24 20.94 -24.37
#